data_AF-A0AB74QGE9-F1
#
_entry.id   AF-A0AB74QGE9-F1
#
_cell.length_a   1.000
_cell.length_b   1.000
_cell.length_c   1.000
_cell.angle_alpha   90.00
_cell.angle_beta   90.00
_cell.angle_gamma   90.00
#
_symmetry.space_group_name_H-M   'P 1'
#
loop_
_entity.id
_entity.type
_entity.pdbx_description
1 polymer ?
#
loop_
_entity_poly.entity_id
_entity_poly.type
_entity_poly.pdbx_seq_one_letter_code
_entity_poly.pdbx_strand_id
1 'polypeptide(L)'
;MKRITKKEIKKYVREATSNNFNWKLSRCGFYIKNDKVQFFISYVGQGMDENIYNNDYEEIIYIEDIIEEYRRKEYNLEDIDTIIYENVNNMIYNYNERIEDIEDFIQEIKDSIGEEFTIFEYDNFVQGKHNHLSDKLDSWDYFTEGDINDYLESGSYTYIFFYEDLNRTVNLNIGFEVIERNEEEICESKIKIREIILL
;
A
#
# COMPACT_ATOMS: atom_id res chain seq x y z
N MET A 1 -5.64 9.62 0.18
CA MET A 1 -6.38 10.10 -1.02
C MET A 1 -7.79 10.65 -0.69
N LYS A 2 -8.40 11.42 -1.62
CA LYS A 2 -9.75 12.02 -1.46
C LYS A 2 -10.88 11.04 -1.79
N ARG A 3 -12.01 11.18 -1.10
CA ARG A 3 -13.27 10.48 -1.41
C ARG A 3 -13.80 10.83 -2.79
N ILE A 4 -14.40 9.85 -3.45
CA ILE A 4 -15.06 10.03 -4.74
C ILE A 4 -16.49 10.53 -4.54
N THR A 5 -16.96 11.44 -5.38
CA THR A 5 -18.31 11.96 -5.24
C THR A 5 -19.36 11.00 -5.80
N LYS A 6 -20.58 11.04 -5.25
CA LYS A 6 -21.72 10.27 -5.78
C LYS A 6 -22.01 10.60 -7.25
N LYS A 7 -21.73 11.83 -7.69
CA LYS A 7 -21.90 12.26 -9.09
C LYS A 7 -20.93 11.53 -10.03
N GLU A 8 -19.68 11.33 -9.61
CA GLU A 8 -18.68 10.59 -10.38
C GLU A 8 -19.04 9.11 -10.44
N ILE A 9 -19.41 8.49 -9.32
CA ILE A 9 -19.86 7.09 -9.27
C ILE A 9 -21.03 6.86 -10.22
N LYS A 10 -22.04 7.73 -10.20
CA LYS A 10 -23.19 7.65 -11.11
C LYS A 10 -22.76 7.54 -12.57
N LYS A 11 -21.76 8.31 -13.00
CA LYS A 11 -21.26 8.26 -14.38
C LYS A 11 -20.77 6.86 -14.74
N TYR A 12 -19.95 6.25 -13.89
CA TYR A 12 -19.41 4.89 -14.09
C TYR A 12 -20.50 3.81 -14.01
N VAL A 13 -21.45 3.94 -13.09
CA VAL A 13 -22.60 3.03 -13.00
C VAL A 13 -23.45 3.08 -14.26
N ARG A 14 -23.70 4.28 -14.82
CA ARG A 14 -24.41 4.42 -16.09
C ARG A 14 -23.63 3.76 -17.22
N GLU A 15 -22.31 3.91 -17.26
CA GLU A 15 -21.47 3.25 -18.26
C GLU A 15 -21.57 1.72 -18.19
N ALA A 16 -21.49 1.14 -16.98
CA ALA A 16 -21.59 -0.30 -16.78
C ALA A 16 -22.98 -0.90 -17.10
N THR A 17 -24.03 -0.13 -16.81
CA THR A 17 -25.42 -0.57 -17.02
C THR A 17 -25.91 -0.33 -18.46
N SER A 18 -25.38 0.65 -19.19
CA SER A 18 -25.82 1.04 -20.54
C SER A 18 -25.23 0.19 -21.67
N ASN A 19 -24.93 -1.10 -21.43
CA ASN A 19 -24.31 -1.98 -22.41
C ASN A 19 -25.21 -2.22 -23.65
N ASN A 20 -25.10 -1.32 -24.62
CA ASN A 20 -25.91 -1.28 -25.84
C ASN A 20 -25.54 -2.37 -26.87
N PHE A 21 -24.48 -3.16 -26.60
CA PHE A 21 -23.94 -4.15 -27.54
C PHE A 21 -24.31 -5.60 -27.20
N ASN A 22 -25.13 -5.82 -26.16
CA ASN A 22 -25.58 -7.13 -25.69
C ASN A 22 -24.43 -8.10 -25.32
N TRP A 23 -23.26 -7.55 -25.00
CA TRP A 23 -22.10 -8.34 -24.61
C TRP A 23 -22.21 -8.82 -23.17
N LYS A 24 -21.72 -10.02 -22.88
CA LYS A 24 -21.70 -10.51 -21.50
C LYS A 24 -20.62 -9.75 -20.72
N LEU A 25 -21.00 -9.14 -19.60
CA LEU A 25 -20.05 -8.52 -18.67
C LEU A 25 -19.11 -9.60 -18.14
N SER A 26 -17.80 -9.32 -18.16
CA SER A 26 -16.79 -10.24 -17.65
C SER A 26 -16.33 -9.82 -16.26
N ARG A 27 -15.80 -8.60 -16.12
CA ARG A 27 -15.42 -8.00 -14.82
C ARG A 27 -15.72 -6.51 -14.83
N CYS A 28 -16.03 -5.94 -13.68
CA CYS A 28 -16.31 -4.51 -13.56
C CYS A 28 -15.93 -4.06 -12.16
N GLY A 29 -15.34 -2.87 -12.01
CA GLY A 29 -14.97 -2.45 -10.68
C GLY A 29 -14.18 -1.17 -10.63
N PHE A 30 -13.60 -0.96 -9.46
CA PHE A 30 -12.74 0.17 -9.16
C PHE A 30 -11.46 -0.33 -8.53
N TYR A 31 -10.35 0.32 -8.86
CA TYR A 31 -9.06 0.06 -8.21
C TYR A 31 -8.36 1.36 -7.86
N ILE A 32 -7.47 1.31 -6.88
CA ILE A 32 -6.57 2.41 -6.52
C ILE A 32 -5.21 2.12 -7.14
N LYS A 33 -4.64 3.12 -7.81
CA LYS A 33 -3.26 3.09 -8.32
C LYS A 33 -2.69 4.49 -8.33
N ASN A 34 -1.49 4.67 -7.77
CA ASN A 34 -0.83 5.97 -7.66
C ASN A 34 -1.77 7.02 -7.05
N ASP A 35 -2.37 6.69 -5.90
CA ASP A 35 -3.31 7.55 -5.16
C ASP A 35 -4.56 8.00 -5.95
N LYS A 36 -4.97 7.24 -6.98
CA LYS A 36 -6.12 7.57 -7.83
C LYS A 36 -7.06 6.39 -7.99
N VAL A 37 -8.36 6.65 -7.84
CA VAL A 37 -9.41 5.68 -8.19
C VAL A 37 -9.53 5.61 -9.71
N GLN A 38 -9.41 4.41 -10.24
CA GLN A 38 -9.66 4.06 -11.63
C GLN A 38 -10.92 3.21 -11.70
N PHE A 39 -11.69 3.37 -12.78
CA PHE A 39 -12.83 2.51 -13.11
C PHE A 39 -12.43 1.60 -14.25
N PHE A 40 -12.79 0.32 -14.17
CA PHE A 40 -12.59 -0.62 -15.26
C PHE A 40 -13.87 -1.40 -15.58
N ILE A 41 -13.99 -1.76 -16.85
CA ILE A 41 -15.04 -2.65 -17.33
C ILE A 41 -14.48 -3.52 -18.44
N SER A 42 -14.74 -4.83 -18.36
CA SER A 42 -14.37 -5.78 -19.39
C SER A 42 -15.57 -6.64 -19.77
N TYR A 43 -15.68 -6.95 -21.06
CA TYR A 43 -16.70 -7.83 -21.60
C TYR A 43 -16.07 -9.10 -22.14
N VAL A 44 -16.83 -10.20 -22.14
CA VAL A 44 -16.35 -11.48 -22.66
C VAL A 44 -15.92 -11.35 -24.12
N GLY A 45 -14.69 -11.74 -24.42
CA GLY A 45 -14.10 -11.66 -25.76
C GLY A 45 -13.39 -10.34 -26.08
N GLN A 46 -13.33 -9.39 -25.13
CA GLN A 46 -12.51 -8.18 -25.24
C GLN A 46 -11.22 -8.28 -24.42
N GLY A 47 -10.23 -7.47 -24.81
CA GLY A 47 -9.05 -7.23 -23.97
C GLY A 47 -9.45 -6.62 -22.63
N MET A 48 -8.74 -7.00 -21.58
CA MET A 48 -8.92 -6.48 -20.23
C MET A 48 -7.97 -5.31 -19.99
N ASP A 49 -8.32 -4.44 -19.03
CA ASP A 49 -7.39 -3.43 -18.51
C ASP A 49 -6.08 -4.10 -18.06
N GLU A 50 -4.95 -3.54 -18.47
CA GLU A 50 -3.62 -4.12 -18.26
C GLU A 50 -3.26 -4.22 -16.77
N ASN A 51 -3.70 -3.26 -15.96
CA ASN A 51 -3.43 -3.23 -14.53
C ASN A 51 -4.22 -4.33 -13.83
N ILE A 52 -5.46 -4.56 -14.27
CA ILE A 52 -6.28 -5.67 -13.78
C ILE A 52 -5.71 -7.03 -14.21
N TYR A 53 -5.15 -7.12 -15.42
CA TYR A 53 -4.56 -8.36 -15.92
C TYR A 53 -3.26 -8.73 -15.19
N ASN A 54 -2.43 -7.73 -14.90
CA ASN A 54 -1.13 -7.92 -14.25
C ASN A 54 -1.19 -7.86 -12.71
N ASN A 55 -2.36 -7.67 -12.12
CA ASN A 55 -2.54 -7.38 -10.68
C ASN A 55 -1.69 -6.18 -10.21
N ASP A 56 -1.56 -5.16 -11.07
CA ASP A 56 -0.74 -3.98 -10.84
C ASP A 56 -1.61 -2.81 -10.34
N TYR A 57 -2.11 -2.96 -9.11
CA TYR A 57 -2.94 -2.00 -8.38
C TYR A 57 -2.69 -2.14 -6.86
N GLU A 58 -3.06 -1.11 -6.08
CA GLU A 58 -2.86 -1.06 -4.63
C GLU A 58 -4.07 -1.60 -3.85
N GLU A 59 -5.27 -1.47 -4.41
CA GLU A 59 -6.52 -1.94 -3.83
C GLU A 59 -7.56 -2.09 -4.93
N ILE A 60 -8.49 -3.05 -4.82
CA ILE A 60 -9.53 -3.28 -5.83
C ILE A 60 -10.85 -3.71 -5.21
N ILE A 61 -11.95 -3.25 -5.79
CA ILE A 61 -13.27 -3.82 -5.58
C ILE A 61 -13.93 -4.21 -6.89
N TYR A 62 -14.67 -5.30 -6.85
CA TYR A 62 -15.47 -5.83 -7.95
C TYR A 62 -16.94 -5.49 -7.71
N ILE A 63 -17.64 -5.09 -8.77
CA ILE A 63 -19.05 -4.67 -8.72
C ILE A 63 -19.93 -5.40 -9.73
N GLU A 64 -19.38 -6.34 -10.51
CA GLU A 64 -20.14 -7.07 -11.54
C GLU A 64 -21.41 -7.72 -11.01
N ASP A 65 -21.37 -8.28 -9.80
CA ASP A 65 -22.53 -8.92 -9.17
C ASP A 65 -23.64 -7.90 -8.92
N ILE A 66 -23.31 -6.71 -8.42
CA ILE A 66 -24.25 -5.60 -8.18
C ILE A 66 -24.90 -5.16 -9.52
N ILE A 67 -24.10 -5.11 -10.60
CA ILE A 67 -24.60 -4.76 -11.93
C ILE A 67 -25.53 -5.85 -12.48
N GLU A 68 -25.21 -7.12 -12.26
CA GLU A 68 -26.06 -8.25 -12.67
C GLU A 68 -27.36 -8.31 -11.86
N GLU A 69 -27.34 -8.06 -10.56
CA GLU A 69 -28.52 -7.93 -9.71
C GLU A 69 -29.47 -6.82 -10.20
N TYR A 70 -28.91 -5.67 -10.59
CA TYR A 70 -29.67 -4.61 -11.26
C TYR A 70 -30.30 -5.09 -12.57
N ARG A 71 -29.57 -5.83 -13.42
CA ARG A 71 -30.11 -6.39 -14.67
C ARG A 71 -31.23 -7.40 -14.41
N ARG A 72 -31.17 -8.15 -13.30
CA ARG A 72 -32.22 -9.04 -12.81
C ARG A 72 -33.41 -8.30 -12.17
N LYS A 73 -33.32 -6.97 -12.03
CA LYS A 73 -34.31 -6.09 -11.37
C LYS A 73 -34.47 -6.35 -9.87
N GLU A 74 -33.43 -6.89 -9.24
CA GLU A 74 -33.36 -7.07 -7.78
C GLU A 74 -33.09 -5.75 -7.06
N TYR A 75 -32.36 -4.85 -7.73
CA TYR A 75 -32.12 -3.47 -7.31
C TYR A 75 -32.57 -2.48 -8.37
N ASN A 76 -32.97 -1.28 -7.93
CA ASN A 76 -33.16 -0.15 -8.83
C ASN A 76 -31.83 0.61 -9.03
N LEU A 77 -31.85 1.58 -9.94
CA LEU A 77 -30.64 2.31 -10.34
C LEU A 77 -30.08 3.21 -9.22
N GLU A 78 -30.95 3.75 -8.36
CA GLU A 78 -30.55 4.56 -7.20
C GLU A 78 -29.96 3.70 -6.07
N ASP A 79 -30.46 2.47 -5.91
CA ASP A 79 -29.92 1.50 -4.96
C ASP A 79 -28.46 1.19 -5.32
N ILE A 80 -28.20 0.77 -6.56
CA ILE A 80 -26.83 0.43 -6.98
C ILE A 80 -25.89 1.65 -6.98
N ASP A 81 -26.40 2.85 -7.31
CA ASP A 81 -25.61 4.09 -7.20
C ASP A 81 -25.13 4.32 -5.76
N THR A 82 -25.94 3.93 -4.77
CA THR A 82 -25.65 4.11 -3.35
C THR A 82 -24.71 3.02 -2.84
N ILE A 83 -25.02 1.76 -3.12
CA ILE A 83 -24.18 0.60 -2.72
C ILE A 83 -22.76 0.75 -3.28
N ILE A 84 -22.63 1.04 -4.57
CA ILE A 84 -21.32 1.19 -5.21
C ILE A 84 -20.58 2.41 -4.66
N TYR A 85 -21.28 3.52 -4.40
CA TYR A 85 -20.67 4.71 -3.80
C TYR A 85 -20.11 4.44 -2.39
N GLU A 86 -20.85 3.69 -1.58
CA GLU A 86 -20.41 3.30 -0.23
C GLU A 86 -19.24 2.34 -0.31
N ASN A 87 -19.31 1.30 -1.14
CA ASN A 87 -18.22 0.33 -1.31
C ASN A 87 -16.92 0.99 -1.78
N VAL A 88 -16.98 1.89 -2.79
CA VAL A 88 -15.79 2.59 -3.28
C VAL A 88 -15.21 3.52 -2.21
N ASN A 89 -16.05 4.21 -1.43
CA ASN A 89 -15.53 5.08 -0.38
C ASN A 89 -15.03 4.32 0.84
N ASN A 90 -15.55 3.12 1.12
CA ASN A 90 -14.99 2.22 2.13
C ASN A 90 -13.61 1.69 1.69
N MET A 91 -13.46 1.31 0.41
CA MET A 91 -12.16 0.96 -0.18
C MET A 91 -11.15 2.11 0.00
N ILE A 92 -11.53 3.34 -0.32
CA ILE A 92 -10.70 4.54 -0.11
C ILE A 92 -10.36 4.75 1.37
N TYR A 93 -11.32 4.55 2.26
CA TYR A 93 -11.11 4.70 3.71
C TYR A 93 -10.08 3.69 4.22
N ASN A 94 -10.26 2.40 3.93
CA ASN A 94 -9.33 1.35 4.35
C ASN A 94 -7.93 1.55 3.75
N TYR A 95 -7.83 2.02 2.50
CA TYR A 95 -6.56 2.39 1.90
C TYR A 95 -5.87 3.52 2.68
N ASN A 96 -6.59 4.60 2.99
CA ASN A 96 -6.04 5.72 3.74
C ASN A 96 -5.57 5.32 5.13
N GLU A 97 -6.35 4.51 5.85
CA GLU A 97 -5.99 4.02 7.19
C GLU A 97 -4.66 3.25 7.16
N ARG A 98 -4.49 2.34 6.18
CA ARG A 98 -3.22 1.62 6.01
C ARG A 98 -2.04 2.54 5.63
N ILE A 99 -2.29 3.61 4.89
CA ILE A 99 -1.25 4.60 4.59
C ILE A 99 -0.86 5.39 5.84
N GLU A 100 -1.84 5.82 6.64
CA GLU A 100 -1.59 6.50 7.92
C GLU A 100 -0.74 5.60 8.85
N ASP A 101 -1.03 4.30 8.90
CA ASP A 101 -0.25 3.34 9.70
C ASP A 101 1.22 3.24 9.26
N ILE A 102 1.48 3.25 7.95
CA ILE A 102 2.85 3.28 7.40
C ILE A 102 3.53 4.62 7.72
N GLU A 103 2.81 5.73 7.62
CA GLU A 103 3.34 7.07 7.96
C GLU A 103 3.72 7.16 9.44
N ASP A 104 2.88 6.64 10.33
CA ASP A 104 3.14 6.56 11.77
C ASP A 104 4.39 5.72 12.05
N PHE A 105 4.50 4.53 11.43
CA PHE A 105 5.71 3.70 11.53
C PHE A 105 6.98 4.47 11.12
N ILE A 106 6.95 5.13 9.96
CA ILE A 106 8.11 5.93 9.48
C ILE A 106 8.44 7.05 10.47
N GLN A 107 7.42 7.67 11.07
CA GLN A 107 7.62 8.73 12.05
C GLN A 107 8.26 8.18 13.33
N GLU A 108 7.82 7.03 13.83
CA GLU A 108 8.44 6.38 14.99
C GLU A 108 9.92 6.06 14.77
N ILE A 109 10.30 5.64 13.55
CA ILE A 109 11.71 5.44 13.19
C ILE A 109 12.44 6.80 13.18
N LYS A 110 11.85 7.85 12.60
CA LYS A 110 12.43 9.21 12.56
C LYS A 110 12.63 9.83 13.95
N ASP A 111 11.81 9.46 14.92
CA ASP A 111 11.95 9.97 16.29
C ASP A 111 13.25 9.49 16.97
N SER A 112 13.90 8.44 16.43
CA SER A 112 15.23 7.98 16.89
C SER A 112 16.40 8.89 16.46
N ILE A 113 16.17 9.92 15.64
CA ILE A 113 17.24 10.83 15.18
C ILE A 113 17.90 11.52 16.39
N GLY A 114 19.22 11.40 16.47
CA GLY A 114 20.03 11.97 17.54
C GLY A 114 20.22 11.05 18.74
N GLU A 115 19.52 9.92 18.79
CA GLU A 115 19.73 8.87 19.79
C GLU A 115 20.95 8.00 19.45
N GLU A 116 21.50 7.34 20.47
CA GLU A 116 22.66 6.46 20.37
C GLU A 116 22.24 5.03 20.66
N PHE A 117 22.68 4.09 19.83
CA PHE A 117 22.39 2.66 19.93
C PHE A 117 23.65 1.86 19.65
N THR A 118 23.71 0.59 20.06
CA THR A 118 24.50 -0.37 19.29
C THR A 118 23.80 -0.67 17.96
N ILE A 119 24.53 -1.14 16.94
CA ILE A 119 23.90 -1.55 15.67
C ILE A 119 22.83 -2.61 15.94
N PHE A 120 23.14 -3.61 16.77
CA PHE A 120 22.21 -4.67 17.15
C PHE A 120 20.95 -4.14 17.83
N GLU A 121 21.06 -3.18 18.75
CA GLU A 121 19.91 -2.56 19.40
C GLU A 121 19.01 -1.84 18.39
N TYR A 122 19.61 -1.12 17.43
CA TYR A 122 18.86 -0.38 16.43
C TYR A 122 18.15 -1.29 15.43
N ASP A 123 18.80 -2.35 14.95
CA ASP A 123 18.18 -3.34 14.06
C ASP A 123 16.97 -3.99 14.73
N ASN A 124 17.10 -4.40 16.00
CA ASN A 124 15.98 -4.96 16.77
C ASN A 124 14.85 -3.94 16.98
N PHE A 125 15.17 -2.66 17.19
CA PHE A 125 14.18 -1.60 17.29
C PHE A 125 13.37 -1.47 15.99
N VAL A 126 14.05 -1.34 14.85
CA VAL A 126 13.40 -1.21 13.53
C VAL A 126 12.56 -2.46 13.23
N GLN A 127 13.12 -3.65 13.44
CA GLN A 127 12.42 -4.92 13.21
C GLN A 127 11.20 -5.08 14.11
N GLY A 128 11.30 -4.71 15.39
CA GLY A 128 10.17 -4.76 16.32
C GLY A 128 9.02 -3.85 15.90
N LYS A 129 9.33 -2.63 15.45
CA LYS A 129 8.33 -1.69 14.92
C LYS A 129 7.68 -2.19 13.63
N HIS A 130 8.50 -2.73 12.73
CA HIS A 130 8.01 -3.31 11.49
C HIS A 130 7.07 -4.50 11.73
N ASN A 131 7.42 -5.44 12.61
CA ASN A 131 6.58 -6.61 12.91
C ASN A 131 5.20 -6.18 13.47
N HIS A 132 5.16 -5.14 14.29
CA HIS A 132 3.90 -4.61 14.80
C HIS A 132 3.01 -4.05 13.68
N LEU A 133 3.60 -3.35 12.72
CA LEU A 133 2.87 -2.85 11.55
C LEU A 133 2.40 -4.00 10.65
N SER A 134 3.27 -4.99 10.41
CA SER A 134 2.94 -6.20 9.65
C SER A 134 1.71 -6.91 10.19
N ASP A 135 1.68 -7.17 11.51
CA ASP A 135 0.54 -7.78 12.20
C ASP A 135 -0.75 -6.94 12.07
N LYS A 136 -0.60 -5.61 12.05
CA LYS A 136 -1.73 -4.69 11.89
C LYS A 136 -2.29 -4.69 10.46
N LEU A 137 -1.42 -4.87 9.47
CA LEU A 137 -1.76 -4.86 8.05
C LEU A 137 -2.12 -6.25 7.49
N ASP A 138 -1.85 -7.34 8.22
CA ASP A 138 -1.98 -8.74 7.77
C ASP A 138 -1.09 -9.07 6.54
N SER A 139 0.09 -8.42 6.44
CA SER A 139 1.01 -8.50 5.28
C SER A 139 2.08 -9.59 5.44
N TRP A 140 2.51 -10.20 4.33
CA TRP A 140 3.72 -11.02 4.25
C TRP A 140 4.93 -10.17 3.91
N ASP A 141 5.97 -10.20 4.75
CA ASP A 141 7.07 -9.24 4.61
C ASP A 141 8.43 -9.89 4.38
N TYR A 142 9.29 -9.12 3.70
CA TYR A 142 10.70 -9.44 3.44
C TYR A 142 11.57 -8.35 4.05
N PHE A 143 12.58 -8.77 4.83
CA PHE A 143 13.54 -7.91 5.48
C PHE A 143 14.94 -8.31 5.00
N THR A 144 15.69 -7.35 4.44
CA THR A 144 17.09 -7.59 4.04
C THR A 144 18.02 -6.64 4.75
N GLU A 145 18.94 -7.24 5.50
CA GLU A 145 20.20 -6.63 5.91
C GLU A 145 21.22 -6.70 4.76
N GLY A 146 21.73 -5.54 4.33
CA GLY A 146 23.02 -5.44 3.64
C GLY A 146 24.21 -5.91 4.51
N ASP A 147 25.42 -5.85 3.96
CA ASP A 147 26.61 -6.33 4.67
C ASP A 147 26.99 -5.37 5.81
N ILE A 148 27.08 -5.90 7.04
CA ILE A 148 27.39 -5.12 8.24
C ILE A 148 28.75 -4.40 8.18
N ASN A 149 29.69 -4.95 7.40
CA ASN A 149 31.00 -4.35 7.20
C ASN A 149 30.93 -3.12 6.29
N ASP A 150 30.04 -3.13 5.29
CA ASP A 150 29.82 -2.01 4.37
C ASP A 150 29.10 -0.84 5.07
N TYR A 151 28.29 -1.12 6.10
CA TYR A 151 27.57 -0.09 6.85
C TYR A 151 28.49 0.89 7.59
N LEU A 152 29.49 0.36 8.31
CA LEU A 152 30.39 1.21 9.11
C LEU A 152 31.24 2.13 8.22
N GLU A 153 31.58 1.70 7.00
CA GLU A 153 32.37 2.50 6.06
C GLU A 153 31.52 3.54 5.32
N SER A 154 30.27 3.20 5.01
CA SER A 154 29.34 4.09 4.31
C SER A 154 28.64 5.09 5.23
N GLY A 155 28.58 4.83 6.54
CA GLY A 155 27.87 5.64 7.52
C GLY A 155 26.35 5.69 7.27
N SER A 156 25.82 4.70 6.54
CA SER A 156 24.39 4.61 6.27
C SER A 156 23.94 3.18 5.97
N TYR A 157 22.64 2.93 6.10
CA TYR A 157 22.04 1.63 5.79
C TYR A 157 20.59 1.78 5.32
N THR A 158 20.17 1.01 4.30
CA THR A 158 18.80 1.06 3.76
C THR A 158 17.99 -0.16 4.17
N TYR A 159 16.88 0.06 4.87
CA TYR A 159 15.84 -0.93 5.09
C TYR A 159 14.82 -0.89 3.94
N ILE A 160 14.43 -2.06 3.46
CA ILE A 160 13.41 -2.22 2.41
C ILE A 160 12.24 -3.00 3.03
N PHE A 161 11.05 -2.41 2.98
CA PHE A 161 9.81 -3.01 3.45
C PHE A 161 8.86 -3.17 2.26
N PHE A 162 8.33 -4.36 2.04
CA PHE A 162 7.37 -4.63 0.98
C PHE A 162 6.05 -5.12 1.58
N TYR A 163 4.98 -4.37 1.32
CA TYR A 163 3.63 -4.69 1.76
C TYR A 163 2.86 -5.27 0.57
N GLU A 164 2.78 -6.61 0.50
CA GLU A 164 2.22 -7.32 -0.66
C GLU A 164 0.77 -6.91 -0.95
N ASP A 165 -0.07 -6.82 0.10
CA ASP A 165 -1.49 -6.47 -0.03
C ASP A 165 -1.75 -5.02 -0.46
N LEU A 166 -0.72 -4.17 -0.39
CA LEU A 166 -0.77 -2.78 -0.87
C LEU A 166 -0.01 -2.60 -2.19
N ASN A 167 0.66 -3.65 -2.68
CA ASN A 167 1.63 -3.57 -3.77
C ASN A 167 2.58 -2.37 -3.60
N ARG A 168 3.08 -2.18 -2.38
CA ARG A 168 3.84 -0.97 -1.99
C ARG A 168 5.17 -1.33 -1.37
N THR A 169 6.22 -0.63 -1.80
CA THR A 169 7.56 -0.71 -1.20
C THR A 169 7.88 0.59 -0.47
N VAL A 170 8.43 0.48 0.73
CA VAL A 170 8.97 1.59 1.54
C VAL A 170 10.46 1.34 1.73
N ASN A 171 11.29 2.29 1.31
CA ASN A 171 12.74 2.22 1.43
C ASN A 171 13.21 3.33 2.37
N LEU A 172 13.78 2.96 3.52
CA LEU A 172 14.32 3.91 4.49
C LEU A 172 15.83 3.82 4.54
N ASN A 173 16.51 4.87 4.10
CA ASN A 173 17.94 5.03 4.32
C ASN A 173 18.19 5.73 5.66
N ILE A 174 18.93 5.06 6.54
CA ILE A 174 19.33 5.52 7.86
C ILE A 174 20.79 5.94 7.79
N GLY A 175 21.06 7.23 7.90
CA GLY A 175 22.40 7.77 8.06
C GLY A 175 22.77 7.84 9.54
N PHE A 176 24.00 7.43 9.88
CA PHE A 176 24.48 7.42 11.25
C PHE A 176 25.96 7.78 11.35
N GLU A 177 26.39 8.20 12.54
CA GLU A 177 27.79 8.40 12.90
C GLU A 177 28.25 7.27 13.81
N VAL A 178 29.44 6.73 13.54
CA VAL A 178 30.08 5.74 14.42
C VAL A 178 30.74 6.47 15.59
N ILE A 179 30.20 6.27 16.79
CA ILE A 179 30.70 6.86 18.03
C ILE A 179 31.83 6.03 18.62
N GLU A 180 31.66 4.71 18.61
CA GLU A 180 32.64 3.75 19.11
C GLU A 180 32.61 2.48 18.24
N ARG A 181 33.76 2.06 17.73
CA ARG A 181 33.88 0.87 16.88
C ARG A 181 34.35 -0.32 17.71
N ASN A 182 33.61 -1.42 17.63
CA ASN A 182 34.05 -2.71 18.14
C ASN A 182 34.58 -3.56 16.97
N GLU A 183 35.88 -3.82 16.94
CA GLU A 183 36.53 -4.59 15.86
C GLU A 183 36.35 -6.11 16.00
N GLU A 184 36.05 -6.60 17.21
CA GLU A 184 35.81 -8.03 17.45
C GLU A 184 34.36 -8.41 17.12
N GLU A 185 33.42 -7.52 17.43
CA GLU A 185 31.98 -7.73 17.25
C GLU A 185 31.33 -6.45 16.71
N ILE A 186 31.27 -6.35 15.38
CA ILE A 186 30.85 -5.12 14.69
C ILE A 186 29.44 -4.68 15.09
N CYS A 187 28.50 -5.60 15.31
CA CYS A 187 27.13 -5.29 15.70
C CYS A 187 27.01 -4.61 17.07
N GLU A 188 28.04 -4.74 17.92
CA GLU A 188 28.15 -4.05 19.21
C GLU A 188 28.79 -2.66 19.08
N SER A 189 29.15 -2.22 17.86
CA SER A 189 29.62 -0.86 17.62
C SER A 189 28.52 0.15 17.95
N LYS A 190 28.90 1.23 18.62
CA LYS A 190 27.99 2.30 19.02
C LYS A 190 27.85 3.32 17.90
N ILE A 191 26.61 3.56 17.49
CA ILE A 191 26.24 4.51 16.45
C ILE A 191 25.31 5.58 17.00
N LYS A 192 25.26 6.72 16.31
CA LYS A 192 24.30 7.80 16.54
C LYS A 192 23.52 8.08 15.28
N ILE A 193 22.19 7.97 15.34
CA ILE A 193 21.35 8.23 14.18
C ILE A 193 21.42 9.72 13.82
N ARG A 194 21.72 10.02 12.56
CA ARG A 194 21.91 11.39 12.07
C ARG A 194 20.78 11.83 11.16
N GLU A 195 20.33 10.97 10.28
CA GLU A 195 19.27 11.26 9.34
C GLU A 195 18.52 10.00 8.91
N ILE A 196 17.26 10.18 8.52
CA ILE A 196 16.41 9.11 7.99
C ILE A 196 15.69 9.64 6.77
N ILE A 197 15.96 9.03 5.62
CA ILE A 197 15.49 9.46 4.30
C ILE A 197 14.60 8.37 3.72
N LEU A 198 13.37 8.74 3.35
CA LEU A 198 12.49 7.91 2.54
C LEU A 198 12.91 8.05 1.07
N LEU A 199 13.27 6.94 0.41
CA LEU A 199 13.74 6.90 -0.98
C LEU A 199 12.60 6.71 -2.00
#